data_AF-A0AAU9FD71-F1
#
_entry.id   AF-A0AAU9FD71-F1
#
_cell.length_a   1.000
_cell.length_b   1.000
_cell.length_c   1.000
_cell.angle_alpha   90.00
_cell.angle_beta   90.00
_cell.angle_gamma   90.00
#
_symmetry.space_group_name_H-M   'P 1'
#
loop_
_entity.id
_entity.type
_entity.pdbx_description
1 polymer ?
#
loop_
_entity_poly.entity_id
_entity_poly.type
_entity_poly.pdbx_seq_one_letter_code
_entity_poly.pdbx_strand_id
1 'polypeptide(L)'
;MLQQNSESMLLQPIGVLVIAFALQLTVAVASPARGDSLRELRKLMRQQQDNEQQVTATPLKQFNEDINQWAMSLEQLGHEIYQFVAQCRQPGSQCQQRRVQRKFRSLRHGYTELRARLEALQVHHMGGSSNEEELWIIDSSMQKVKIVLKEYDETLRLINGKIYKMVEQ
;
A
#
# COMPACT_ATOMS: atom_id res chain seq x y z
N MET A 1 28.72 -41.13 34.41
CA MET A 1 28.79 -42.28 33.49
C MET A 1 27.39 -42.51 32.93
N LEU A 2 27.31 -42.76 31.62
CA LEU A 2 26.15 -43.15 30.79
C LEU A 2 25.17 -42.00 30.47
N GLN A 3 25.07 -41.45 29.23
CA GLN A 3 24.78 -42.06 27.90
C GLN A 3 23.36 -42.67 27.93
N GLN A 4 22.38 -42.34 27.09
CA GLN A 4 22.37 -41.99 25.65
C GLN A 4 20.92 -41.60 25.23
N ASN A 5 20.79 -40.71 24.22
CA ASN A 5 19.82 -40.61 23.10
C ASN A 5 18.31 -40.88 23.32
N SER A 6 17.37 -40.09 22.75
CA SER A 6 17.12 -39.90 21.30
C SER A 6 16.44 -38.54 21.00
N GLU A 7 17.01 -37.71 20.11
CA GLU A 7 16.59 -37.44 18.71
C GLU A 7 15.23 -36.72 18.51
N SER A 8 15.25 -35.46 18.05
CA SER A 8 14.79 -35.05 16.72
C SER A 8 14.73 -33.52 16.51
N MET A 9 15.15 -33.09 15.31
CA MET A 9 14.93 -31.78 14.65
C MET A 9 15.74 -30.56 15.14
N LEU A 10 17.01 -30.53 14.74
CA LEU A 10 17.67 -29.30 14.29
C LEU A 10 17.19 -28.98 12.87
N LEU A 11 16.44 -27.88 12.69
CA LEU A 11 16.14 -27.32 11.38
C LEU A 11 16.75 -25.90 11.29
N GLN A 12 17.95 -25.85 10.71
CA GLN A 12 18.56 -24.61 10.20
C GLN A 12 17.76 -24.12 8.98
N PRO A 13 17.56 -22.81 8.77
CA PRO A 13 17.21 -22.31 7.45
C PRO A 13 18.47 -21.99 6.65
N ILE A 14 18.69 -22.78 5.59
CA ILE A 14 19.69 -22.58 4.54
C ILE A 14 19.09 -21.74 3.39
N GLY A 15 19.90 -20.84 2.81
CA GLY A 15 19.77 -20.30 1.44
C GLY A 15 18.90 -19.03 1.34
N VAL A 16 19.38 -17.90 0.82
CA VAL A 16 19.89 -17.71 -0.54
C VAL A 16 20.92 -16.56 -0.60
N LEU A 17 22.08 -16.87 -1.17
CA LEU A 17 23.09 -15.96 -1.73
C LEU A 17 22.61 -15.47 -3.11
N VAL A 18 23.19 -14.38 -3.66
CA VAL A 18 23.00 -13.79 -5.03
C VAL A 18 21.95 -12.65 -4.99
N ILE A 19 22.22 -11.35 -5.25
CA ILE A 19 22.92 -10.71 -6.37
C ILE A 19 23.49 -9.34 -5.93
N ALA A 20 24.81 -9.16 -6.05
CA ALA A 20 25.39 -7.90 -6.51
C ALA A 20 25.35 -7.90 -8.04
N PHE A 21 25.10 -6.73 -8.68
CA PHE A 21 24.82 -6.40 -10.10
C PHE A 21 23.39 -5.82 -10.23
N ALA A 22 23.13 -4.57 -10.62
CA ALA A 22 23.96 -3.59 -11.28
C ALA A 22 23.48 -2.16 -10.94
N LEU A 23 24.41 -1.29 -10.55
CA LEU A 23 24.44 0.04 -11.15
C LEU A 23 24.55 -0.20 -12.66
N GLN A 24 23.47 0.04 -13.40
CA GLN A 24 23.51 0.78 -14.66
C GLN A 24 22.14 0.87 -15.32
N LEU A 25 21.85 2.12 -15.70
CA LEU A 25 21.05 2.54 -16.85
C LEU A 25 19.53 2.52 -16.72
N THR A 26 18.99 3.72 -16.91
CA THR A 26 17.59 4.07 -17.14
C THR A 26 16.66 3.90 -15.95
N VAL A 27 16.47 5.01 -15.23
CA VAL A 27 15.37 5.23 -14.30
C VAL A 27 14.06 5.18 -15.11
N ALA A 28 13.60 3.97 -15.40
CA ALA A 28 12.20 3.68 -15.62
C ALA A 28 11.52 3.83 -14.27
N VAL A 29 10.84 4.95 -14.06
CA VAL A 29 9.95 5.13 -12.91
C VAL A 29 8.72 4.25 -13.14
N ALA A 30 8.88 2.97 -12.87
CA ALA A 30 7.84 1.98 -12.68
C ALA A 30 8.47 0.90 -11.80
N SER A 31 8.74 1.23 -10.54
CA SER A 31 9.19 0.24 -9.56
C SER A 31 8.07 -0.77 -9.31
N PRO A 32 8.32 -2.09 -9.46
CA PRO A 32 7.36 -3.15 -9.13
C PRO A 32 7.02 -3.22 -7.63
N ALA A 33 7.83 -2.62 -6.77
CA ALA A 33 7.75 -2.72 -5.30
C ALA A 33 6.45 -2.17 -4.68
N ARG A 34 5.66 -1.38 -5.43
CA ARG A 34 4.46 -0.68 -4.92
C ARG A 34 3.22 -1.58 -4.83
N GLY A 35 3.21 -2.64 -5.64
CA GLY A 35 2.16 -3.65 -5.57
C GLY A 35 2.26 -4.51 -4.32
N ASP A 36 3.47 -4.66 -3.77
CA ASP A 36 3.73 -5.60 -2.68
C ASP A 36 3.11 -5.13 -1.35
N SER A 37 3.24 -3.85 -0.99
CA SER A 37 2.66 -3.32 0.27
C SER A 37 1.13 -3.38 0.31
N LEU A 38 0.46 -2.98 -0.78
CA LEU A 38 -0.99 -3.09 -0.94
C LEU A 38 -1.46 -4.54 -1.04
N ARG A 39 -0.62 -5.43 -1.59
CA ARG A 39 -0.90 -6.85 -1.66
C ARG A 39 -0.75 -7.52 -0.30
N GLU A 40 0.26 -7.14 0.49
CA GLU A 40 0.40 -7.59 1.88
C GLU A 40 -0.76 -7.09 2.74
N LEU A 41 -1.18 -5.82 2.58
CA LEU A 41 -2.39 -5.32 3.24
C LEU A 41 -3.61 -6.17 2.88
N ARG A 42 -3.83 -6.46 1.59
CA ARG A 42 -4.94 -7.32 1.14
C ARG A 42 -4.87 -8.75 1.67
N LYS A 43 -3.68 -9.34 1.74
CA LYS A 43 -3.48 -10.69 2.29
C LYS A 43 -3.86 -10.73 3.77
N LEU A 44 -3.41 -9.74 4.53
CA LEU A 44 -3.72 -9.65 5.96
C LEU A 44 -5.22 -9.48 6.22
N MET A 45 -5.89 -8.63 5.43
CA MET A 45 -7.35 -8.46 5.49
C MET A 45 -8.08 -9.78 5.23
N ARG A 46 -7.66 -10.56 4.24
CA ARG A 46 -8.25 -11.88 3.94
C ARG A 46 -7.97 -12.89 5.05
N GLN A 47 -6.75 -12.91 5.58
CA GLN A 47 -6.38 -13.82 6.66
C GLN A 47 -7.18 -13.56 7.94
N GLN A 48 -7.51 -12.30 8.24
CA GLN A 48 -8.43 -12.00 9.34
C GLN A 48 -9.83 -12.53 9.07
N GLN A 49 -10.34 -12.34 7.85
CA GLN A 49 -11.68 -12.78 7.46
C GLN A 49 -11.87 -14.31 7.50
N ASP A 50 -10.83 -15.07 7.13
CA ASP A 50 -10.86 -16.55 7.13
C ASP A 50 -10.83 -17.14 8.55
N ASN A 51 -10.20 -16.45 9.51
CA ASN A 51 -10.21 -16.86 10.93
C ASN A 51 -11.55 -16.55 11.65
N GLU A 52 -12.41 -15.71 11.07
CA GLU A 52 -13.65 -15.21 11.68
C GLU A 52 -14.93 -15.92 11.17
N GLN A 53 -14.86 -17.20 10.80
CA GLN A 53 -16.02 -17.96 10.26
C GLN A 53 -17.20 -18.18 11.23
N GLN A 54 -17.24 -17.49 12.38
CA GLN A 54 -18.35 -17.58 13.32
C GLN A 54 -18.66 -16.28 14.06
N VAL A 55 -18.65 -15.13 13.37
CA VAL A 55 -19.00 -13.85 14.00
C VAL A 55 -20.15 -13.14 13.28
N THR A 56 -21.33 -13.18 13.90
CA THR A 56 -22.50 -12.36 13.58
C THR A 56 -22.17 -10.87 13.70
N ALA A 57 -22.47 -10.08 12.67
CA ALA A 57 -22.47 -8.60 12.62
C ALA A 57 -21.69 -7.87 13.76
N THR A 58 -20.36 -8.03 13.82
CA THR A 58 -19.50 -7.35 14.78
C THR A 58 -18.86 -6.09 14.20
N PRO A 59 -18.43 -5.15 15.08
CA PRO A 59 -17.66 -3.96 14.68
C PRO A 59 -16.47 -4.26 13.76
N LEU A 60 -15.78 -5.38 13.96
CA LEU A 60 -14.67 -5.83 13.10
C LEU A 60 -15.09 -6.13 11.65
N LYS A 61 -16.28 -6.69 11.43
CA LYS A 61 -16.77 -6.95 10.08
C LYS A 61 -17.01 -5.66 9.31
N GLN A 62 -17.57 -4.64 9.97
CA GLN A 62 -17.77 -3.32 9.38
C GLN A 62 -16.42 -2.64 9.10
N PHE A 63 -15.48 -2.71 10.05
CA PHE A 63 -14.12 -2.21 9.85
C PHE A 63 -13.44 -2.83 8.62
N ASN A 64 -13.51 -4.15 8.48
CA ASN A 64 -12.92 -4.86 7.35
C ASN A 64 -13.56 -4.43 6.03
N GLU A 65 -14.88 -4.25 5.98
CA GLU A 65 -15.56 -3.75 4.78
C GLU A 65 -15.11 -2.32 4.44
N ASP A 66 -15.12 -1.42 5.43
CA ASP A 66 -14.74 -0.02 5.22
C ASP A 66 -13.29 0.13 4.73
N ILE A 67 -12.36 -0.65 5.31
CA ILE A 67 -10.95 -0.64 4.90
C ILE A 67 -10.76 -1.28 3.53
N ASN A 68 -11.54 -2.30 3.18
CA ASN A 68 -11.52 -2.87 1.83
C ASN A 68 -12.00 -1.84 0.78
N GLN A 69 -13.09 -1.13 1.05
CA GLN A 69 -13.60 -0.07 0.17
C GLN A 69 -12.59 1.07 0.02
N TRP A 70 -11.97 1.47 1.12
CA TRP A 70 -10.90 2.45 1.11
C TRP A 70 -9.69 1.98 0.27
N ALA A 71 -9.25 0.73 0.45
CA ALA A 71 -8.11 0.16 -0.26
C ALA A 71 -8.37 0.08 -1.77
N MET A 72 -9.58 -0.30 -2.20
CA MET A 72 -9.98 -0.29 -3.61
C MET A 72 -9.93 1.13 -4.20
N SER A 73 -10.38 2.13 -3.44
CA SER A 73 -10.33 3.53 -3.87
C SER A 73 -8.88 4.03 -4.02
N LEU A 74 -7.98 3.60 -3.12
CA LEU A 74 -6.56 3.92 -3.21
C LEU A 74 -5.88 3.22 -4.42
N GLU A 75 -6.22 1.96 -4.68
CA GLU A 75 -5.73 1.22 -5.84
C GLU A 75 -6.17 1.89 -7.15
N GLN A 76 -7.43 2.33 -7.22
CA GLN A 76 -7.95 3.08 -8.36
C GLN A 76 -7.17 4.38 -8.59
N LEU A 77 -6.90 5.15 -7.52
CA LEU A 77 -6.07 6.35 -7.63
C LEU A 77 -4.65 6.02 -8.10
N GLY A 78 -4.07 4.93 -7.61
CA GLY A 78 -2.78 4.41 -8.06
C GLY A 78 -2.76 4.12 -9.57
N HIS A 79 -3.83 3.50 -10.09
CA HIS A 79 -4.01 3.24 -11.52
C HIS A 79 -4.12 4.54 -12.32
N GLU A 80 -4.88 5.52 -11.85
CA GLU A 80 -5.00 6.83 -12.51
C GLU A 80 -3.66 7.59 -12.58
N ILE A 81 -2.87 7.53 -11.49
CA ILE A 81 -1.52 8.11 -11.46
C ILE A 81 -0.63 7.41 -12.50
N TYR A 82 -0.67 6.08 -12.55
CA TYR A 82 0.12 5.30 -13.50
C TYR A 82 -0.25 5.64 -14.94
N GLN A 83 -1.54 5.61 -15.29
CA GLN A 83 -2.02 5.94 -16.63
C GLN A 83 -1.62 7.36 -17.04
N PHE A 84 -1.76 8.34 -16.14
CA PHE A 84 -1.36 9.72 -16.39
C PHE A 84 0.13 9.85 -16.72
N VAL A 85 0.99 9.22 -15.91
CA VAL A 85 2.44 9.26 -16.14
C VAL A 85 2.81 8.52 -17.43
N ALA A 86 2.20 7.36 -17.69
CA ALA A 86 2.45 6.58 -18.90
C ALA A 86 2.08 7.38 -20.16
N GLN A 87 0.93 8.07 -20.15
CA GLN A 87 0.48 8.90 -21.26
C GLN A 87 1.44 10.06 -21.55
N CYS A 88 1.93 10.75 -20.52
CA CYS A 88 2.86 11.88 -20.70
C CYS A 88 4.31 11.48 -20.95
N ARG A 89 4.63 10.18 -20.90
CA ARG A 89 5.96 9.67 -21.23
C ARG A 89 6.06 9.12 -22.66
N GLN A 90 4.97 9.14 -23.41
CA GLN A 90 5.01 8.72 -24.81
C GLN A 90 5.65 9.83 -25.66
N PRO A 91 6.62 9.51 -26.54
CA PRO A 91 7.17 10.47 -27.50
C PRO A 91 6.05 11.08 -28.34
N GLY A 92 6.08 12.40 -28.53
CA GLY A 92 5.03 13.13 -29.25
C GLY A 92 3.71 13.30 -28.48
N SER A 93 3.68 12.97 -27.19
CA SER A 93 2.52 13.24 -26.34
C SER A 93 2.29 14.75 -26.18
N GLN A 94 1.03 15.18 -26.26
CA GLN A 94 0.66 16.59 -26.11
C GLN A 94 0.52 17.03 -24.64
N CYS A 95 1.45 16.60 -23.78
CA CYS A 95 1.41 16.90 -22.35
C CYS A 95 1.89 18.33 -22.05
N GLN A 96 1.04 19.30 -22.34
CA GLN A 96 1.28 20.71 -22.01
C GLN A 96 1.41 20.93 -20.50
N GLN A 97 2.40 21.74 -20.09
CA GLN A 97 2.71 22.02 -18.67
C GLN A 97 1.48 22.34 -17.81
N ARG A 98 0.61 23.24 -18.29
CA ARG A 98 -0.60 23.65 -17.56
C ARG A 98 -1.58 22.50 -17.35
N ARG A 99 -1.73 21.60 -18.33
CA ARG A 99 -2.62 20.44 -18.24
C ARG A 99 -2.06 19.40 -17.28
N VAL A 100 -0.76 19.10 -17.39
CA VAL A 100 -0.04 18.17 -16.49
C VAL A 100 -0.16 18.64 -15.04
N GLN A 101 0.13 19.91 -14.76
CA GLN A 101 0.01 20.46 -13.41
C GLN A 101 -1.41 20.41 -12.87
N ARG A 102 -2.43 20.69 -13.69
CA ARG A 102 -3.84 20.62 -13.28
C ARG A 102 -4.25 19.19 -12.94
N LYS A 103 -3.95 18.23 -13.81
CA LYS A 103 -4.28 16.81 -13.56
C LYS A 103 -3.53 16.30 -12.34
N PHE A 104 -2.26 16.64 -12.19
CA PHE A 104 -1.48 16.26 -11.01
C PHE A 104 -2.05 16.85 -9.71
N ARG A 105 -2.47 18.13 -9.69
CA ARG A 105 -3.16 18.72 -8.54
C ARG A 105 -4.46 17.98 -8.19
N SER A 106 -5.24 17.57 -9.19
CA SER A 106 -6.44 16.77 -8.99
C SER A 106 -6.13 15.41 -8.36
N LEU A 107 -5.11 14.70 -8.85
CA LEU A 107 -4.68 13.42 -8.30
C LEU A 107 -4.19 13.56 -6.85
N ARG A 108 -3.43 14.62 -6.57
CA ARG A 108 -2.96 14.92 -5.20
C ARG A 108 -4.13 15.25 -4.27
N HIS A 109 -5.14 15.97 -4.75
CA HIS A 109 -6.34 16.24 -3.96
C HIS A 109 -7.10 14.95 -3.62
N GLY A 110 -7.31 14.06 -4.60
CA GLY A 110 -7.94 12.75 -4.35
C GLY A 110 -7.16 11.90 -3.34
N TYR A 111 -5.83 11.94 -3.38
CA TYR A 111 -5.00 11.31 -2.34
C TYR A 111 -5.24 11.91 -0.94
N THR A 112 -5.26 13.25 -0.83
CA THR A 112 -5.52 13.93 0.45
C THR A 112 -6.91 13.59 1.00
N GLU A 113 -7.91 13.48 0.13
CA GLU A 113 -9.25 13.06 0.51
C GLU A 113 -9.27 11.62 1.04
N LEU A 114 -8.59 10.68 0.37
CA LEU A 114 -8.47 9.30 0.86
C LEU A 114 -7.77 9.21 2.22
N ARG A 115 -6.77 10.06 2.46
CA ARG A 115 -6.10 10.14 3.77
C ARG A 115 -7.06 10.65 4.85
N ALA A 116 -7.81 11.71 4.58
CA ALA A 116 -8.80 12.23 5.53
C ALA A 116 -9.92 11.22 5.82
N ARG A 117 -10.38 10.48 4.79
CA ARG A 117 -11.35 9.39 4.97
C ARG A 117 -10.81 8.27 5.86
N LEU A 118 -9.53 7.90 5.72
CA LEU A 118 -8.90 6.91 6.60
C LEU A 118 -8.84 7.39 8.05
N GLU A 119 -8.46 8.65 8.27
CA GLU A 119 -8.43 9.25 9.61
C GLU A 119 -9.83 9.23 10.25
N ALA A 120 -10.87 9.53 9.47
CA ALA A 120 -12.25 9.42 9.92
C ALA A 120 -12.66 7.98 10.26
N LEU A 121 -12.27 6.99 9.45
CA LEU A 121 -12.49 5.57 9.73
C LEU A 121 -11.77 5.12 11.01
N GLN A 122 -10.53 5.59 11.22
CA GLN A 122 -9.78 5.29 12.44
C GLN A 122 -10.52 5.81 13.68
N VAL A 123 -10.97 7.08 13.66
CA VAL A 123 -11.71 7.67 14.80
C VAL A 123 -13.04 6.94 15.03
N HIS A 124 -13.77 6.62 13.96
CA HIS A 124 -15.06 5.93 14.05
C HIS A 124 -14.94 4.56 14.73
N HIS A 125 -13.96 3.76 14.29
CA HIS A 125 -13.79 2.39 14.79
C HIS A 125 -13.06 2.31 16.13
N MET A 126 -12.12 3.22 16.41
CA MET A 126 -11.45 3.28 17.72
C MET A 126 -12.34 3.87 18.82
N GLY A 127 -13.31 4.73 18.48
CA GLY A 127 -14.24 5.31 19.45
C GLY A 127 -15.42 4.41 19.83
N GLY A 128 -15.64 3.33 19.07
CA GLY A 128 -16.84 2.48 19.20
C GLY A 128 -16.63 1.10 19.82
N SER A 129 -15.38 0.60 19.95
CA SER A 129 -15.12 -0.73 20.52
C SER A 129 -14.70 -0.64 21.99
N SER A 130 -15.34 -1.44 22.83
CA SER A 130 -14.95 -1.67 24.23
C SER A 130 -14.08 -2.92 24.42
N ASN A 131 -13.74 -3.61 23.33
CA ASN A 131 -12.96 -4.84 23.36
C ASN A 131 -11.49 -4.53 22.99
N GLU A 132 -10.57 -4.79 23.92
CA GLU A 132 -9.14 -4.52 23.74
C GLU A 132 -8.53 -5.31 22.57
N GLU A 133 -9.01 -6.52 22.31
CA GLU A 133 -8.52 -7.35 21.21
C GLU A 133 -8.93 -6.77 19.84
N GLU A 134 -10.18 -6.30 19.71
CA GLU A 134 -10.66 -5.63 18.51
C GLU A 134 -9.92 -4.32 18.26
N LEU A 135 -9.69 -3.53 19.31
CA LEU A 135 -8.92 -2.30 19.26
C LEU A 135 -7.48 -2.55 18.78
N TRP A 136 -6.84 -3.61 19.30
CA TRP A 136 -5.49 -3.99 18.86
C TRP A 136 -5.47 -4.39 17.39
N ILE A 137 -6.46 -5.14 16.93
CA ILE A 137 -6.62 -5.53 15.53
C ILE A 137 -6.77 -4.29 14.63
N ILE A 138 -7.67 -3.37 15.01
CA ILE A 138 -7.95 -2.13 14.28
C ILE A 138 -6.68 -1.27 14.20
N ASP A 139 -5.98 -1.07 15.32
CA ASP A 139 -4.76 -0.26 15.35
C ASP A 139 -3.64 -0.91 14.51
N SER A 140 -3.43 -2.21 14.65
CA SER A 140 -2.45 -2.96 13.85
C SER A 140 -2.68 -2.82 12.35
N SER A 141 -3.93 -2.95 11.90
CA SER A 141 -4.31 -2.72 10.51
C SER A 141 -4.10 -1.27 10.07
N MET A 142 -4.46 -0.30 10.92
CA MET A 142 -4.23 1.13 10.66
C MET A 142 -2.75 1.49 10.50
N GLN A 143 -1.85 0.89 11.28
CA GLN A 143 -0.41 1.10 11.13
C GLN A 143 0.10 0.63 9.76
N LYS A 144 -0.37 -0.53 9.29
CA LYS A 144 0.01 -1.05 7.97
C LYS A 144 -0.52 -0.17 6.85
N VAL A 145 -1.73 0.32 6.99
CA VAL A 145 -2.30 1.29 6.03
C VAL A 145 -1.46 2.58 5.98
N LYS A 146 -1.01 3.09 7.13
CA LYS A 146 -0.13 4.28 7.18
C LYS A 146 1.19 4.07 6.43
N ILE A 147 1.76 2.87 6.48
CA ILE A 147 2.96 2.50 5.70
C ILE A 147 2.66 2.61 4.19
N VAL A 148 1.55 2.03 3.74
CA VAL A 148 1.12 2.12 2.33
C VAL A 148 0.93 3.59 1.91
N LEU A 149 0.29 4.40 2.75
CA LEU A 149 0.10 5.83 2.46
C LEU A 149 1.42 6.59 2.30
N LYS A 150 2.45 6.23 3.08
CA LYS A 150 3.78 6.83 2.97
C LYS A 150 4.42 6.58 1.60
N GLU A 151 4.28 5.38 1.05
CA GLU A 151 4.77 5.05 -0.29
C GLU A 151 4.04 5.86 -1.39
N TYR A 152 2.76 6.16 -1.17
CA TYR A 152 2.01 7.05 -2.04
C TYR A 152 2.48 8.51 -1.97
N ASP A 153 2.73 9.01 -0.75
CA ASP A 153 3.29 10.35 -0.51
C ASP A 153 4.64 10.52 -1.24
N GLU A 154 5.54 9.57 -1.05
CA GLU A 154 6.88 9.59 -1.65
C GLU A 154 6.82 9.62 -3.18
N THR A 155 5.92 8.83 -3.76
CA THR A 155 5.78 8.79 -5.21
C THR A 155 5.13 10.06 -5.77
N LEU A 156 4.10 10.60 -5.13
CA LEU A 156 3.51 11.87 -5.55
C LEU A 156 4.57 12.98 -5.47
N ARG A 157 5.41 12.99 -4.42
CA ARG A 157 6.54 13.91 -4.32
C ARG A 157 7.55 13.72 -5.46
N LEU A 158 7.90 12.48 -5.82
CA LEU A 158 8.79 12.16 -6.93
C LEU A 158 8.23 12.65 -8.27
N ILE A 159 6.94 12.37 -8.54
CA ILE A 159 6.26 12.80 -9.76
C ILE A 159 6.25 14.32 -9.84
N ASN A 160 5.89 15.01 -8.74
CA ASN A 160 5.89 16.46 -8.69
C ASN A 160 7.26 17.06 -9.04
N GLY A 161 8.34 16.48 -8.49
CA GLY A 161 9.71 16.90 -8.79
C GLY A 161 10.14 16.64 -10.23
N LYS A 162 9.46 15.74 -10.95
CA LYS A 162 9.77 15.38 -12.34
C LYS A 162 8.72 15.87 -13.35
N ILE A 163 7.78 16.72 -12.94
CA ILE A 163 6.71 17.24 -13.82
C ILE A 163 7.27 17.87 -15.10
N TYR A 164 8.36 18.64 -15.00
CA TYR A 164 8.97 19.29 -16.17
C TYR A 164 9.44 18.28 -17.23
N LYS A 165 10.01 17.14 -16.80
CA LYS A 165 10.46 16.05 -17.69
C LYS A 165 9.32 15.31 -18.40
N MET A 166 8.08 15.47 -17.92
CA MET A 166 6.89 14.90 -18.56
C MET A 166 6.29 15.85 -19.62
N VAL A 167 6.80 17.08 -19.72
CA VAL A 167 6.31 18.11 -20.63
C VAL A 167 7.26 18.29 -21.84
N GLU A 168 8.55 18.01 -21.65
CA GLU A 168 9.62 18.20 -22.65
C GLU A 168 9.92 16.95 -23.49
N GLN A 169 8.90 16.11 -23.79
CA GLN A 169 9.06 14.81 -24.46
C GLN A 169 8.99 14.90 -25.99
#